data_AF-A0A9X0QW40-F1
#
_entry.id   AF-A0A9X0QW40-F1
#
_cell.length_a   1.000
_cell.length_b   1.000
_cell.length_c   1.000
_cell.angle_alpha   90.00
_cell.angle_beta   90.00
_cell.angle_gamma   90.00
#
_symmetry.space_group_name_H-M   'P 1'
#
loop_
_entity.id
_entity.type
_entity.pdbx_description
1 polymer ?
#
loop_
_entity_poly.entity_id
_entity_poly.type
_entity_poly.pdbx_seq_one_letter_code
_entity_poly.pdbx_strand_id
1 'polypeptide(L)'
;MRMVTATGSLPASMAENSRLGDWVGTLALAGDLAGLTGIEAIGPHGLYVSVRWDAALSLAFVSPGALADFESFGGAMPRLAFALRLNYADGTMLDLPTTYQVTVLDRDDTAPTALRFATGGAVTAGAIGAVIGTLAVTDPDTDGPFTFTFAEADAWRFEVVGNTLKLRDGISLGLDEAPLHPLVIEVSDGRQSAAFTLDLTVRTPEEQQTVIPLLQPGETQSGFSLDGDTQATALREARQVVAGNAYGGGVVQLVLGTGTEVWLGGVERLVLADGYVEFTADGVAARAAALQVALHGGEAGGAALAQHAGEAEAGIGWVEIAAGMAPGPGAMLGDADYVALLFQEMLDRAPTAAELALHAGRLASGLSRAQLAVDVAMSPDALALQAAENEAGYWAFQPPGSGAAWRSDPGGLGTGGGAGGQATDGVWVM
;
A
#
# COMPACT_ATOMS: atom_id res chain seq x y z
N MET A 1 32.19 51.17 -67.51
CA MET A 1 32.05 50.39 -66.27
C MET A 1 31.51 51.35 -65.22
N ARG A 2 30.31 51.10 -64.70
CA ARG A 2 29.73 51.95 -63.65
C ARG A 2 30.56 51.75 -62.38
N MET A 3 30.95 52.84 -61.72
CA MET A 3 31.63 52.78 -60.41
C MET A 3 30.73 53.47 -59.40
N VAL A 4 30.32 52.71 -58.39
CA VAL A 4 29.53 53.19 -57.27
C VAL A 4 30.15 52.68 -55.98
N THR A 5 30.18 53.53 -54.97
CA THR A 5 30.59 53.18 -53.60
C THR A 5 29.44 53.48 -52.67
N ALA A 6 29.29 52.65 -51.63
CA ALA A 6 28.35 52.86 -50.54
C ALA A 6 29.16 53.09 -49.26
N THR A 7 28.86 54.17 -48.55
CA THR A 7 29.57 54.57 -47.32
C THR A 7 28.56 54.90 -46.23
N GLY A 8 28.86 54.53 -44.99
CA GLY A 8 27.95 54.71 -43.86
C GLY A 8 28.13 53.59 -42.86
N SER A 9 27.20 53.50 -41.90
CA SER A 9 27.23 52.49 -40.85
C SER A 9 25.88 51.82 -40.70
N LEU A 10 25.94 50.51 -40.47
CA LEU A 10 24.83 49.71 -39.98
C LEU A 10 25.06 49.43 -38.49
N PRO A 11 24.00 49.10 -37.72
CA PRO A 11 24.22 48.62 -36.36
C PRO A 11 25.07 47.35 -36.38
N ALA A 12 25.95 47.20 -35.39
CA ALA A 12 26.78 45.99 -35.26
C ALA A 12 25.93 44.74 -34.95
N SER A 13 24.76 44.95 -34.35
CA SER A 13 23.85 43.89 -33.94
C SER A 13 22.40 44.34 -33.95
N MET A 14 21.49 43.37 -34.00
CA MET A 14 20.06 43.54 -33.83
C MET A 14 19.53 42.45 -32.91
N ALA A 15 18.40 42.69 -32.24
CA ALA A 15 17.69 41.60 -31.56
C ALA A 15 17.12 40.62 -32.61
N GLU A 16 16.99 39.36 -32.26
CA GLU A 16 16.12 38.48 -33.03
C GLU A 16 14.69 38.99 -33.07
N ASN A 17 13.92 38.46 -34.02
CA ASN A 17 12.52 38.82 -34.25
C ASN A 17 12.29 40.34 -34.44
N SER A 18 13.37 41.08 -34.78
CA SER A 18 13.33 42.52 -35.09
C SER A 18 12.44 42.79 -36.29
N ARG A 19 11.56 43.77 -36.16
CA ARG A 19 10.58 44.17 -37.17
C ARG A 19 11.05 45.39 -37.95
N LEU A 20 10.35 45.66 -39.05
CA LEU A 20 10.56 46.85 -39.85
C LEU A 20 10.43 48.11 -38.97
N GLY A 21 11.52 48.87 -38.85
CA GLY A 21 11.56 50.12 -38.07
C GLY A 21 12.26 50.01 -36.71
N ASP A 22 12.55 48.80 -36.22
CA ASP A 22 13.29 48.61 -34.95
C ASP A 22 14.70 49.20 -35.01
N TRP A 23 15.30 49.19 -36.20
CA TRP A 23 16.46 49.99 -36.53
C TRP A 23 16.45 50.38 -38.00
N VAL A 24 17.14 51.48 -38.31
CA VAL A 24 17.37 51.94 -39.69
C VAL A 24 18.83 52.38 -39.81
N GLY A 25 19.59 51.64 -40.62
CA GLY A 25 20.93 52.02 -41.07
C GLY A 25 20.84 52.90 -42.31
N THR A 26 21.84 53.75 -42.52
CA THR A 26 21.88 54.66 -43.68
C THR A 26 23.22 54.51 -44.39
N LEU A 27 23.15 54.28 -45.70
CA LEU A 27 24.32 54.20 -46.58
C LEU A 27 24.19 55.28 -47.66
N ALA A 28 25.15 56.19 -47.71
CA ALA A 28 25.29 57.17 -48.77
C ALA A 28 25.96 56.54 -49.99
N LEU A 29 25.34 56.68 -51.16
CA LEU A 29 25.88 56.21 -52.42
C LEU A 29 26.57 57.35 -53.17
N ALA A 30 27.75 57.08 -53.72
CA ALA A 30 28.53 58.02 -54.53
C ALA A 30 29.06 57.36 -55.80
N GLY A 31 29.03 58.08 -56.93
CA GLY A 31 29.48 57.60 -58.24
C GLY A 31 28.42 57.74 -59.33
N ASP A 32 28.36 56.79 -60.27
CA ASP A 32 27.37 56.78 -61.36
C ASP A 32 26.02 56.18 -60.90
N LEU A 33 25.14 57.07 -60.44
CA LEU A 33 23.77 56.74 -60.00
C LEU A 33 22.72 57.05 -61.08
N ALA A 34 23.13 57.49 -62.27
CA ALA A 34 22.20 57.90 -63.32
C ALA A 34 21.36 56.70 -63.80
N GLY A 35 20.04 56.83 -63.66
CA GLY A 35 19.08 55.79 -64.00
C GLY A 35 18.98 54.66 -62.98
N LEU A 36 19.52 54.80 -61.76
CA LEU A 36 19.32 53.82 -60.69
C LEU A 36 17.85 53.80 -60.25
N THR A 37 17.19 52.66 -60.38
CA THR A 37 15.76 52.48 -60.07
C THR A 37 15.51 51.77 -58.77
N GLY A 38 16.47 50.98 -58.28
CA GLY A 38 16.34 50.27 -57.01
C GLY A 38 17.63 49.66 -56.51
N ILE A 39 17.62 49.26 -55.24
CA ILE A 39 18.71 48.55 -54.59
C ILE A 39 18.09 47.33 -53.90
N GLU A 40 18.70 46.16 -54.07
CA GLU A 40 18.31 44.93 -53.40
C GLU A 40 19.47 44.40 -52.52
N ALA A 41 19.13 43.77 -51.40
CA ALA A 41 20.07 43.00 -50.61
C ALA A 41 20.24 41.60 -51.22
N ILE A 42 21.48 41.20 -51.46
CA ILE A 42 21.83 39.89 -52.02
C ILE A 42 22.75 39.12 -51.09
N GLY A 43 22.89 37.81 -51.32
CA GLY A 43 23.72 36.93 -50.51
C GLY A 43 22.89 36.03 -49.60
N PRO A 44 23.54 35.22 -48.75
CA PRO A 44 22.89 34.14 -48.01
C PRO A 44 21.81 34.64 -47.04
N HIS A 45 21.95 35.86 -46.51
CA HIS A 45 21.03 36.44 -45.53
C HIS A 45 20.30 37.68 -46.05
N GLY A 46 20.27 37.90 -47.37
CA GLY A 46 19.65 39.08 -47.98
C GLY A 46 18.16 39.24 -47.66
N LEU A 47 17.44 38.13 -47.45
CA LEU A 47 16.00 38.13 -47.11
C LEU A 47 15.69 38.74 -45.74
N TYR A 48 16.62 38.71 -44.80
CA TYR A 48 16.46 39.28 -43.46
C TYR A 48 16.69 40.79 -43.42
N VAL A 49 16.97 41.40 -44.57
CA VAL A 49 17.28 42.82 -44.69
C VAL A 49 16.42 43.43 -45.79
N SER A 50 15.79 44.56 -45.46
CA SER A 50 15.09 45.40 -46.43
C SER A 50 15.95 46.60 -46.77
N VAL A 51 15.94 46.99 -48.05
CA VAL A 51 16.66 48.18 -48.53
C VAL A 51 15.67 49.08 -49.26
N ARG A 52 15.57 50.32 -48.81
CA ARG A 52 14.80 51.38 -49.47
C ARG A 52 15.73 52.43 -50.05
N TRP A 53 15.60 52.68 -51.34
CA TRP A 53 16.37 53.70 -52.05
C TRP A 53 15.65 55.05 -52.07
N ASP A 54 16.38 56.13 -51.78
CA ASP A 54 15.94 57.52 -51.96
C ASP A 54 16.86 58.25 -52.94
N ALA A 55 16.36 58.46 -54.16
CA ALA A 55 17.10 59.09 -55.24
C ALA A 55 17.38 60.59 -55.00
N ALA A 56 16.51 61.28 -54.26
CA ALA A 56 16.67 62.72 -54.01
C ALA A 56 17.82 62.98 -53.03
N LEU A 57 18.00 62.08 -52.06
CA LEU A 57 19.05 62.18 -51.04
C LEU A 57 20.32 61.39 -51.38
N SER A 58 20.26 60.54 -52.42
CA SER A 58 21.31 59.55 -52.73
C SER A 58 21.62 58.62 -51.55
N LEU A 59 20.57 58.20 -50.83
CA LEU A 59 20.67 57.36 -49.63
C LEU A 59 19.95 56.02 -49.82
N ALA A 60 20.59 54.94 -49.37
CA ALA A 60 19.94 53.67 -49.11
C ALA A 60 19.67 53.53 -47.62
N PHE A 61 18.41 53.32 -47.26
CA PHE A 61 17.96 52.99 -45.91
C PHE A 61 17.88 51.48 -45.78
N VAL A 62 18.60 50.93 -44.80
CA VAL A 62 18.66 49.50 -44.53
C VAL A 62 17.92 49.24 -43.22
N SER A 63 17.06 48.24 -43.18
CA SER A 63 16.28 47.89 -41.98
C SER A 63 16.03 46.37 -41.92
N PRO A 64 15.49 45.83 -40.82
CA PRO A 64 15.03 44.44 -40.79
C PRO A 64 14.05 44.12 -41.94
N GLY A 65 14.18 42.92 -42.48
CA GLY A 65 13.33 42.32 -43.51
C GLY A 65 12.49 41.18 -42.91
N ALA A 66 12.76 39.95 -43.33
CA ALA A 66 12.20 38.76 -42.68
C ALA A 66 12.63 38.67 -41.20
N LEU A 67 11.81 38.03 -40.36
CA LEU A 67 12.13 37.79 -38.95
C LEU A 67 13.27 36.78 -38.86
N ALA A 68 14.40 37.23 -38.30
CA ALA A 68 15.51 36.35 -37.96
C ALA A 68 15.29 35.82 -36.55
N ASP A 69 15.17 34.51 -36.43
CA ASP A 69 14.97 33.74 -35.20
C ASP A 69 16.31 33.10 -34.82
N PHE A 70 16.84 33.38 -33.64
CA PHE A 70 18.22 33.04 -33.27
C PHE A 70 18.42 31.51 -33.25
N GLU A 71 17.43 30.79 -32.73
CA GLU A 71 17.41 29.33 -32.54
C GLU A 71 17.42 28.62 -33.89
N SER A 72 16.81 29.22 -34.92
CA SER A 72 16.81 28.69 -36.29
C SER A 72 18.21 28.57 -36.91
N PHE A 73 19.22 29.30 -36.39
CA PHE A 73 20.60 29.24 -36.85
C PHE A 73 21.49 28.27 -36.05
N GLY A 74 20.93 27.53 -35.10
CA GLY A 74 21.65 26.52 -34.31
C GLY A 74 22.46 27.09 -33.14
N GLY A 75 22.00 28.20 -32.53
CA GLY A 75 22.46 28.68 -31.22
C GLY A 75 23.83 29.37 -31.19
N ALA A 76 24.52 29.50 -32.33
CA ALA A 76 25.78 30.23 -32.42
C ALA A 76 25.54 31.63 -33.00
N MET A 77 25.81 32.69 -32.21
CA MET A 77 25.66 34.12 -32.55
C MET A 77 25.62 34.41 -34.06
N PRO A 78 24.43 34.37 -34.69
CA PRO A 78 24.32 34.34 -36.14
C PRO A 78 24.70 35.71 -36.70
N ARG A 79 25.37 35.71 -37.86
CA ARG A 79 25.74 36.94 -38.57
C ARG A 79 25.04 37.01 -39.91
N LEU A 80 24.05 37.89 -40.00
CA LEU A 80 23.36 38.18 -41.25
C LEU A 80 24.35 38.87 -42.19
N ALA A 81 24.68 38.22 -43.30
CA ALA A 81 25.71 38.63 -44.25
C ALA A 81 25.05 38.87 -45.61
N PHE A 82 25.23 40.08 -46.13
CA PHE A 82 24.62 40.50 -47.39
C PHE A 82 25.49 41.54 -48.11
N ALA A 83 25.29 41.66 -49.41
CA ALA A 83 25.83 42.74 -50.24
C ALA A 83 24.67 43.50 -50.90
N LEU A 84 24.97 44.60 -51.59
CA LEU A 84 23.97 45.39 -52.31
C LEU A 84 24.12 45.18 -53.81
N ARG A 85 23.00 44.90 -54.49
CA ARG A 85 22.89 44.99 -55.95
C ARG A 85 22.08 46.20 -56.35
N LEU A 86 22.61 46.97 -57.28
CA LEU A 86 22.00 48.15 -57.87
C LEU A 86 21.31 47.77 -59.17
N ASN A 87 20.04 48.16 -59.31
CA ASN A 87 19.22 47.90 -60.49
C ASN A 87 18.99 49.20 -61.26
N TYR A 88 19.31 49.22 -62.56
CA TYR A 88 19.19 50.41 -63.40
C TYR A 88 18.03 50.31 -64.40
N ALA A 89 17.51 51.47 -64.84
CA ALA A 89 16.40 51.58 -65.77
C ALA A 89 16.68 50.96 -67.15
N ASP A 90 17.95 50.85 -67.54
CA ASP A 90 18.40 50.19 -68.77
C ASP A 90 18.46 48.65 -68.64
N GLY A 91 18.07 48.11 -67.48
CA GLY A 91 18.09 46.68 -67.17
C GLY A 91 19.46 46.16 -66.71
N THR A 92 20.48 47.03 -66.60
CA THR A 92 21.79 46.61 -66.08
C THR A 92 21.77 46.48 -64.56
N MET A 93 22.62 45.59 -64.04
CA MET A 93 22.78 45.33 -62.62
C MET A 93 24.25 45.51 -62.22
N LEU A 94 24.49 46.06 -61.03
CA LEU A 94 25.83 46.22 -60.44
C LEU A 94 25.87 45.69 -59.01
N ASP A 95 26.69 44.69 -58.77
CA ASP A 95 26.92 44.14 -57.43
C ASP A 95 28.06 44.89 -56.77
N LEU A 96 27.80 45.48 -55.60
CA LEU A 96 28.85 46.13 -54.82
C LEU A 96 29.73 45.07 -54.14
N PRO A 97 31.06 45.28 -54.08
CA PRO A 97 31.98 44.30 -53.51
C PRO A 97 31.95 44.25 -51.97
N THR A 98 31.33 45.24 -51.32
CA THR A 98 31.25 45.32 -49.86
C THR A 98 30.23 44.34 -49.31
N THR A 99 30.67 43.44 -48.43
CA THR A 99 29.78 42.63 -47.60
C THR A 99 29.53 43.33 -46.27
N TYR A 100 28.25 43.46 -45.93
CA TYR A 100 27.77 43.96 -44.65
C TYR A 100 27.44 42.78 -43.73
N GLN A 101 27.62 42.98 -42.42
CA GLN A 101 27.29 42.00 -41.39
C GLN A 101 26.51 42.66 -40.25
N VAL A 102 25.44 42.00 -39.79
CA VAL A 102 24.69 42.36 -38.58
C VAL A 102 24.57 41.10 -37.71
N THR A 103 25.02 41.18 -36.46
CA THR A 103 24.91 40.06 -35.52
C THR A 103 23.49 39.99 -34.97
N VAL A 104 22.88 38.81 -34.92
CA VAL A 104 21.60 38.58 -34.24
C VAL A 104 21.89 38.28 -32.78
N LEU A 105 21.23 39.01 -31.89
CA LEU A 105 21.30 38.80 -30.45
C LEU A 105 20.09 37.99 -30.02
N ASP A 106 20.39 36.88 -29.35
CA ASP A 106 19.46 36.04 -28.62
C ASP A 106 18.67 36.88 -27.60
N ARG A 107 17.36 36.66 -27.59
CA ARG A 107 16.44 37.09 -26.55
C ARG A 107 15.53 35.92 -26.21
N ASP A 108 15.58 35.57 -24.93
CA ASP A 108 14.55 34.78 -24.26
C ASP A 108 13.13 35.27 -24.60
N ASP A 109 12.52 34.55 -25.54
CA ASP A 109 11.22 34.79 -26.15
C ASP A 109 10.42 33.50 -26.35
N THR A 110 11.05 32.35 -26.13
CA THR A 110 10.43 31.04 -26.04
C THR A 110 10.20 30.67 -24.57
N ALA A 111 9.04 30.08 -24.28
CA ALA A 111 8.75 29.58 -22.94
C ALA A 111 9.30 28.15 -22.77
N PRO A 112 9.49 27.68 -21.51
CA PRO A 112 10.01 26.35 -21.25
C PRO A 112 9.22 25.28 -21.99
N THR A 113 9.92 24.26 -22.48
CA THR A 113 9.38 23.19 -23.33
C THR A 113 9.68 21.81 -22.76
N ALA A 114 8.86 20.83 -23.17
CA ALA A 114 9.10 19.40 -22.91
C ALA A 114 9.30 18.99 -21.44
N LEU A 115 8.48 19.54 -20.51
CA LEU A 115 8.45 19.03 -19.14
C LEU A 115 8.08 17.54 -19.13
N ARG A 116 8.88 16.73 -18.43
CA ARG A 116 8.67 15.29 -18.27
C ARG A 116 9.30 14.76 -17.00
N PHE A 117 8.93 13.55 -16.61
CA PHE A 117 9.72 12.77 -15.67
C PHE A 117 11.03 12.30 -16.32
N ALA A 118 12.16 12.66 -15.73
CA ALA A 118 13.45 12.08 -16.06
C ALA A 118 13.63 10.71 -15.39
N THR A 119 13.14 10.58 -14.15
CA THR A 119 13.07 9.33 -13.40
C THR A 119 11.80 9.31 -12.56
N GLY A 120 11.32 8.11 -12.18
CA GLY A 120 10.14 7.97 -11.33
C GLY A 120 8.83 8.22 -12.09
N GLY A 121 7.95 9.02 -11.49
CA GLY A 121 6.59 9.26 -12.00
C GLY A 121 5.54 8.34 -11.38
N ALA A 122 5.88 7.66 -10.28
CA ALA A 122 4.95 6.81 -9.56
C ALA A 122 5.11 6.96 -8.04
N VAL A 123 4.00 6.81 -7.31
CA VAL A 123 3.96 6.81 -5.84
C VAL A 123 3.02 5.71 -5.35
N THR A 124 3.33 5.13 -4.20
CA THR A 124 2.43 4.17 -3.53
C THR A 124 1.39 4.95 -2.71
N ALA A 125 0.11 4.60 -2.83
CA ALA A 125 -0.95 5.22 -2.03
C ALA A 125 -0.65 5.06 -0.52
N GLY A 126 -0.95 6.08 0.28
CA GLY A 126 -0.63 6.12 1.71
C GLY A 126 0.83 6.36 2.05
N ALA A 127 1.75 6.43 1.08
CA ALA A 127 3.15 6.78 1.35
C ALA A 127 3.27 8.28 1.66
N ILE A 128 3.56 8.61 2.92
CA ILE A 128 3.63 9.99 3.43
C ILE A 128 4.95 10.67 2.99
N GLY A 129 4.85 11.88 2.44
CA GLY A 129 6.01 12.70 2.06
C GLY A 129 6.87 12.08 0.94
N ALA A 130 6.29 11.16 0.17
CA ALA A 130 7.03 10.33 -0.76
C ALA A 130 7.65 11.15 -1.92
N VAL A 131 8.87 10.76 -2.29
CA VAL A 131 9.52 11.23 -3.52
C VAL A 131 8.87 10.54 -4.71
N ILE A 132 8.43 11.32 -5.69
CA ILE A 132 7.75 10.83 -6.89
C ILE A 132 8.77 10.59 -8.01
N GLY A 133 9.73 11.49 -8.17
CA GLY A 133 10.70 11.42 -9.24
C GLY A 133 11.41 12.74 -9.48
N THR A 134 12.24 12.76 -10.52
CA THR A 134 12.96 13.97 -10.94
C THR A 134 12.36 14.51 -12.23
N LEU A 135 12.09 15.81 -12.28
CA LEU A 135 11.62 16.52 -13.46
C LEU A 135 12.80 16.89 -14.38
N ALA A 136 12.54 16.88 -15.68
CA ALA A 136 13.40 17.50 -16.69
C ALA A 136 12.54 18.39 -17.58
N VAL A 137 13.11 19.53 -17.95
CA VAL A 137 12.53 20.53 -18.86
C VAL A 137 13.67 21.03 -19.75
N THR A 138 13.33 21.47 -20.95
CA THR A 138 14.26 22.06 -21.90
C THR A 138 13.77 23.42 -22.30
N ASP A 139 14.67 24.36 -22.51
CA ASP A 139 14.34 25.65 -23.08
C ASP A 139 15.45 26.03 -24.06
N PRO A 140 15.12 26.55 -25.26
CA PRO A 140 16.14 26.90 -26.24
C PRO A 140 16.94 28.17 -25.88
N ASP A 141 16.39 29.05 -25.02
CA ASP A 141 16.95 30.37 -24.72
C ASP A 141 17.66 30.39 -23.34
N THR A 142 17.29 29.47 -22.45
CA THR A 142 17.82 29.41 -21.07
C THR A 142 18.11 27.98 -20.58
N ASP A 143 19.29 27.78 -20.01
CA ASP A 143 19.66 26.52 -19.34
C ASP A 143 19.07 26.41 -17.90
N GLY A 144 18.28 27.41 -17.47
CA GLY A 144 17.71 27.53 -16.12
C GLY A 144 18.46 28.53 -15.21
N PRO A 145 18.09 28.62 -13.92
CA PRO A 145 17.25 27.69 -13.17
C PRO A 145 15.76 27.84 -13.48
N PHE A 146 15.05 26.70 -13.49
CA PHE A 146 13.59 26.67 -13.63
C PHE A 146 12.90 26.67 -12.27
N THR A 147 11.75 27.32 -12.22
CA THR A 147 10.84 27.35 -11.08
C THR A 147 9.56 26.62 -11.41
N PHE A 148 9.06 25.83 -10.47
CA PHE A 148 7.90 24.97 -10.66
C PHE A 148 6.80 25.38 -9.68
N THR A 149 5.63 25.66 -10.22
CA THR A 149 4.40 25.96 -9.47
C THR A 149 3.30 24.98 -9.85
N PHE A 150 2.36 24.76 -8.93
CA PHE A 150 1.26 23.82 -9.14
C PHE A 150 -0.06 24.59 -9.19
N ALA A 151 -1.07 23.98 -9.81
CA ALA A 151 -2.44 24.49 -9.71
C ALA A 151 -2.88 24.62 -8.24
N GLU A 152 -3.79 25.56 -7.96
CA GLU A 152 -4.23 25.88 -6.59
C GLU A 152 -4.73 24.65 -5.81
N ALA A 153 -5.42 23.72 -6.49
CA ALA A 153 -5.92 22.47 -5.92
C ALA A 153 -4.81 21.52 -5.45
N ASP A 154 -3.59 21.64 -6.00
CA ASP A 154 -2.47 20.72 -5.82
C ASP A 154 -1.29 21.35 -5.08
N ALA A 155 -1.22 22.68 -5.01
CA ALA A 155 -0.10 23.43 -4.42
C ALA A 155 0.18 23.11 -2.93
N TRP A 156 -0.84 22.65 -2.20
CA TRP A 156 -0.72 22.22 -0.81
C TRP A 156 -0.21 20.78 -0.64
N ARG A 157 -0.17 19.98 -1.71
CA ARG A 157 0.23 18.57 -1.69
C ARG A 157 1.63 18.34 -2.24
N PHE A 158 1.96 19.04 -3.32
CA PHE A 158 3.20 18.80 -4.06
C PHE A 158 4.20 19.94 -3.84
N GLU A 159 5.47 19.58 -3.91
CA GLU A 159 6.58 20.52 -3.94
C GLU A 159 7.69 20.00 -4.85
N VAL A 160 8.49 20.93 -5.39
CA VAL A 160 9.73 20.60 -6.11
C VAL A 160 10.91 21.13 -5.30
N VAL A 161 11.85 20.25 -4.96
CA VAL A 161 13.10 20.60 -4.30
C VAL A 161 14.25 20.35 -5.28
N GLY A 162 14.85 21.44 -5.77
CA GLY A 162 15.75 21.37 -6.94
C GLY A 162 14.95 20.95 -8.17
N ASN A 163 15.18 19.72 -8.65
CA ASN A 163 14.40 19.11 -9.73
C ASN A 163 13.57 17.91 -9.25
N THR A 164 13.53 17.63 -7.95
CA THR A 164 12.83 16.46 -7.41
C THR A 164 11.39 16.83 -7.05
N LEU A 165 10.42 16.22 -7.74
CA LEU A 165 9.02 16.28 -7.37
C LEU A 165 8.77 15.32 -6.19
N LYS A 166 8.15 15.83 -5.13
CA LYS A 166 7.73 15.03 -3.97
C LYS A 166 6.39 15.52 -3.42
N LEU A 167 5.76 14.66 -2.64
CA LEU A 167 4.68 15.06 -1.74
C LEU A 167 5.28 15.82 -0.56
N ARG A 168 4.60 16.88 -0.11
CA ARG A 168 4.98 17.62 1.09
C ARG A 168 4.90 16.72 2.32
N ASP A 169 5.66 17.09 3.34
CA ASP A 169 5.73 16.33 4.59
C ASP A 169 4.34 16.20 5.23
N GLY A 170 3.99 14.99 5.65
CA GLY A 170 2.67 14.68 6.22
C GLY A 170 1.56 14.43 5.19
N ILE A 171 1.82 14.58 3.89
CA ILE A 171 0.84 14.34 2.83
C ILE A 171 1.07 12.99 2.16
N SER A 172 -0.02 12.26 1.87
CA SER A 172 -0.03 11.06 1.04
C SER A 172 -1.16 11.14 0.02
N LEU A 173 -1.08 10.38 -1.07
CA LEU A 173 -2.20 10.20 -2.00
C LEU A 173 -3.06 8.98 -1.62
N GLY A 174 -4.34 9.05 -1.96
CA GLY A 174 -5.31 7.98 -1.69
C GLY A 174 -5.41 6.94 -2.81
N LEU A 175 -6.10 5.83 -2.54
CA LEU A 175 -6.43 4.82 -3.56
C LEU A 175 -7.50 5.31 -4.55
N ASP A 176 -8.30 6.31 -4.18
CA ASP A 176 -9.26 7.00 -5.03
C ASP A 176 -8.61 7.83 -6.14
N GLU A 177 -7.30 8.06 -6.04
CA GLU A 177 -6.48 8.74 -7.05
C GLU A 177 -5.73 7.76 -7.97
N ALA A 178 -5.96 6.45 -7.80
CA ALA A 178 -5.37 5.41 -8.64
C ALA A 178 -6.20 5.13 -9.90
N PRO A 179 -5.58 4.66 -11.00
CA PRO A 179 -4.14 4.42 -11.16
C PRO A 179 -3.34 5.65 -11.62
N LEU A 180 -4.03 6.73 -12.03
CA LEU A 180 -3.41 7.92 -12.61
C LEU A 180 -4.00 9.18 -12.00
N HIS A 181 -3.11 10.08 -11.58
CA HIS A 181 -3.42 11.40 -11.06
C HIS A 181 -2.81 12.46 -12.00
N PRO A 182 -3.62 13.19 -12.79
CA PRO A 182 -3.12 14.24 -13.67
C PRO A 182 -2.70 15.46 -12.84
N LEU A 183 -1.43 15.83 -12.93
CA LEU A 183 -0.85 16.95 -12.19
C LEU A 183 -0.50 18.09 -13.14
N VAL A 184 -1.10 19.27 -12.92
CA VAL A 184 -0.80 20.47 -13.69
C VAL A 184 0.33 21.24 -13.03
N ILE A 185 1.42 21.42 -13.76
CA ILE A 185 2.65 22.10 -13.33
C ILE A 185 2.92 23.26 -14.29
N GLU A 186 3.05 24.46 -13.74
CA GLU A 186 3.57 25.62 -14.46
C GLU A 186 5.08 25.73 -14.21
N VAL A 187 5.83 25.91 -15.29
CA VAL A 187 7.29 26.02 -15.28
C VAL A 187 7.67 27.40 -15.80
N SER A 188 8.51 28.11 -15.05
CA SER A 188 9.07 29.39 -15.47
C SER A 188 10.59 29.39 -15.43
N ASP A 189 11.21 29.96 -16.44
CA ASP A 189 12.64 30.25 -16.51
C ASP A 189 13.04 31.60 -15.88
N GLY A 190 12.05 32.36 -15.39
CA GLY A 190 12.24 33.70 -14.83
C GLY A 190 11.83 34.84 -15.77
N ARG A 191 11.50 34.55 -17.03
CA ARG A 191 11.03 35.52 -18.02
C ARG A 191 9.73 35.08 -18.69
N GLN A 192 9.66 33.82 -19.09
CA GLN A 192 8.52 33.16 -19.70
C GLN A 192 8.02 32.03 -18.81
N SER A 193 6.79 31.57 -19.07
CA SER A 193 6.17 30.46 -18.35
C SER A 193 5.31 29.60 -19.27
N ALA A 194 5.29 28.30 -19.00
CA ALA A 194 4.43 27.34 -19.69
C ALA A 194 3.82 26.34 -18.70
N ALA A 195 2.55 25.98 -18.93
CA ALA A 195 1.85 24.97 -18.15
C ALA A 195 1.86 23.61 -18.85
N PHE A 196 2.06 22.56 -18.07
CA PHE A 196 2.15 21.17 -18.50
C PHE A 196 1.28 20.28 -17.62
N THR A 197 0.82 19.16 -18.18
CA THR A 197 0.16 18.11 -17.40
C THR A 197 1.04 16.86 -17.41
N LEU A 198 1.35 16.35 -16.23
CA LEU A 198 2.04 15.07 -16.05
C LEU A 198 1.10 14.07 -15.39
N ASP A 199 1.02 12.87 -15.94
CA ASP A 199 0.25 11.78 -15.32
C ASP A 199 1.11 11.06 -14.28
N LEU A 200 0.79 11.27 -13.00
CA LEU A 200 1.39 10.56 -11.88
C LEU A 200 0.74 9.19 -11.72
N THR A 201 1.53 8.12 -11.71
CA THR A 201 1.00 6.79 -11.41
C THR A 201 0.84 6.59 -9.90
N VAL A 202 -0.38 6.28 -9.44
CA VAL A 202 -0.64 5.91 -8.04
C VAL A 202 -0.81 4.40 -7.94
N ARG A 203 0.06 3.75 -7.18
CA ARG A 203 0.10 2.30 -7.01
C ARG A 203 -0.61 1.88 -5.73
N THR A 204 -1.30 0.75 -5.79
CA THR A 204 -1.75 0.05 -4.58
C THR A 204 -0.53 -0.37 -3.76
N PRO A 205 -0.53 -0.18 -2.43
CA PRO A 205 0.43 -0.82 -1.55
C PRO A 205 0.40 -2.33 -1.80
N GLU A 206 1.57 -2.97 -1.85
CA GLU A 206 1.59 -4.42 -1.77
C GLU A 206 0.98 -4.83 -0.43
N GLU A 207 -0.08 -5.64 -0.45
CA GLU A 207 -0.58 -6.27 0.76
C GLU A 207 0.51 -7.20 1.27
N GLN A 208 1.23 -6.74 2.29
CA GLN A 208 2.16 -7.58 3.01
C GLN A 208 1.33 -8.57 3.84
N GLN A 209 0.92 -9.68 3.22
CA GLN A 209 0.27 -10.78 3.91
C GLN A 209 1.24 -11.26 4.99
N THR A 210 0.90 -11.05 6.26
CA THR A 210 1.60 -11.68 7.38
C THR A 210 1.34 -13.17 7.30
N VAL A 211 2.31 -13.91 6.75
CA VAL A 211 2.28 -15.37 6.75
C VAL A 211 2.56 -15.84 8.18
N ILE A 212 1.57 -16.46 8.82
CA ILE A 212 1.75 -17.13 10.11
C ILE A 212 2.58 -18.40 9.86
N PRO A 213 3.75 -18.56 10.50
CA PRO A 213 4.58 -19.74 10.29
C PRO A 213 4.02 -20.93 11.08
N LEU A 214 3.10 -21.67 10.44
CA LEU A 214 2.55 -22.91 11.01
C LEU A 214 3.62 -24.00 11.07
N LEU A 215 3.72 -24.68 12.22
CA LEU A 215 4.53 -25.88 12.40
C LEU A 215 4.06 -26.96 11.40
N GLN A 216 4.99 -27.50 10.62
CA GLN A 216 4.66 -28.52 9.61
C GLN A 216 4.64 -29.93 10.22
N PRO A 217 3.87 -30.88 9.63
CA PRO A 217 3.89 -32.28 10.04
C PRO A 217 5.29 -32.88 10.03
N GLY A 218 5.70 -33.51 11.14
CA GLY A 218 7.02 -34.11 11.31
C GLY A 218 8.15 -33.13 11.67
N GLU A 219 7.87 -31.82 11.73
CA GLU A 219 8.81 -30.83 12.28
C GLU A 219 8.67 -30.70 13.80
N THR A 220 9.73 -30.22 14.43
CA THR A 220 9.75 -29.86 15.84
C THR A 220 10.11 -28.40 16.01
N GLN A 221 9.32 -27.65 16.78
CA GLN A 221 9.60 -26.25 17.10
C GLN A 221 9.34 -25.99 18.58
N SER A 222 10.32 -25.39 19.26
CA SER A 222 10.22 -24.97 20.67
C SER A 222 9.71 -26.08 21.61
N GLY A 223 10.07 -27.33 21.32
CA GLY A 223 9.67 -28.50 22.09
C GLY A 223 8.27 -29.04 21.80
N PHE A 224 7.61 -28.62 20.71
CA PHE A 224 6.42 -29.29 20.17
C PHE A 224 6.77 -30.03 18.90
N SER A 225 6.15 -31.18 18.69
CA SER A 225 6.11 -31.87 17.40
C SER A 225 4.67 -31.93 16.90
N LEU A 226 4.48 -31.83 15.58
CA LEU A 226 3.20 -32.13 14.96
C LEU A 226 3.24 -33.57 14.40
N ASP A 227 2.48 -34.46 15.03
CA ASP A 227 2.34 -35.85 14.63
C ASP A 227 1.18 -35.98 13.62
N GLY A 228 1.52 -35.98 12.33
CA GLY A 228 0.52 -35.94 11.26
C GLY A 228 -0.10 -34.54 11.10
N ASP A 229 -1.38 -34.47 10.74
CA ASP A 229 -2.05 -33.20 10.41
C ASP A 229 -2.91 -32.64 11.57
N THR A 230 -3.24 -33.47 12.58
CA THR A 230 -4.27 -33.11 13.57
C THR A 230 -3.85 -33.24 15.03
N GLN A 231 -2.68 -33.81 15.33
CA GLN A 231 -2.22 -34.02 16.70
C GLN A 231 -0.87 -33.36 16.93
N ALA A 232 -0.77 -32.52 17.95
CA ALA A 232 0.48 -31.95 18.42
C ALA A 232 0.89 -32.58 19.75
N THR A 233 2.19 -32.83 19.94
CA THR A 233 2.74 -33.44 21.15
C THR A 233 3.80 -32.53 21.77
N ALA A 234 3.68 -32.26 23.06
CA ALA A 234 4.72 -31.57 23.83
C ALA A 234 5.87 -32.52 24.18
N LEU A 235 7.06 -32.23 23.68
CA LEU A 235 8.31 -32.85 24.09
C LEU A 235 8.68 -32.34 25.49
N ARG A 236 9.42 -33.16 26.26
CA ARG A 236 9.71 -32.97 27.70
C ARG A 236 10.27 -31.58 28.10
N GLU A 237 10.75 -30.77 27.14
CA GLU A 237 11.32 -29.44 27.32
C GLU A 237 10.29 -28.29 27.20
N ALA A 238 9.10 -28.51 26.64
CA ALA A 238 8.08 -27.48 26.39
C ALA A 238 7.15 -27.16 27.59
N ARG A 239 7.61 -27.38 28.82
CA ARG A 239 6.79 -27.35 30.05
C ARG A 239 6.26 -25.98 30.46
N GLN A 240 6.36 -24.95 29.63
CA GLN A 240 5.99 -23.57 29.97
C GLN A 240 4.96 -22.95 29.01
N VAL A 241 3.95 -23.69 28.54
CA VAL A 241 2.80 -23.04 27.88
C VAL A 241 2.08 -22.17 28.92
N VAL A 242 2.05 -20.87 28.69
CA VAL A 242 1.36 -19.90 29.56
C VAL A 242 0.01 -19.48 28.98
N ALA A 243 -0.18 -19.60 27.66
CA ALA A 243 -1.46 -19.39 27.00
C ALA A 243 -1.58 -20.25 25.73
N GLY A 244 -2.81 -20.63 25.39
CA GLY A 244 -3.16 -21.22 24.10
C GLY A 244 -4.38 -20.51 23.53
N ASN A 245 -4.26 -19.92 22.36
CA ASN A 245 -5.33 -19.19 21.69
C ASN A 245 -5.72 -19.94 20.42
N ALA A 246 -6.96 -20.37 20.28
CA ALA A 246 -7.45 -20.89 19.01
C ALA A 246 -7.99 -19.75 18.13
N TYR A 247 -7.87 -19.95 16.84
CA TYR A 247 -8.37 -19.08 15.79
C TYR A 247 -9.20 -19.93 14.81
N GLY A 248 -10.04 -19.26 14.02
CA GLY A 248 -10.81 -19.93 12.97
C GLY A 248 -9.92 -20.74 12.00
N GLY A 249 -10.42 -21.88 11.53
CA GLY A 249 -9.68 -22.76 10.61
C GLY A 249 -8.73 -23.74 11.30
N GLY A 250 -8.88 -23.99 12.60
CA GLY A 250 -8.09 -24.97 13.35
C GLY A 250 -6.66 -24.50 13.66
N VAL A 251 -6.42 -23.20 13.63
CA VAL A 251 -5.12 -22.61 13.97
C VAL A 251 -5.06 -22.38 15.48
N VAL A 252 -3.99 -22.83 16.12
CA VAL A 252 -3.76 -22.65 17.56
C VAL A 252 -2.41 -21.99 17.78
N GLN A 253 -2.38 -20.89 18.51
CA GLN A 253 -1.17 -20.25 18.98
C GLN A 253 -0.87 -20.71 20.40
N LEU A 254 0.32 -21.26 20.63
CA LEU A 254 0.86 -21.54 21.95
C LEU A 254 1.87 -20.46 22.32
N VAL A 255 1.69 -19.84 23.47
CA VAL A 255 2.62 -18.87 24.03
C VAL A 255 3.40 -19.52 25.17
N LEU A 256 4.71 -19.52 25.06
CA LEU A 256 5.60 -20.03 26.10
C LEU A 256 5.94 -18.96 27.14
N GLY A 257 6.34 -19.36 28.34
CA GLY A 257 6.75 -18.47 29.43
C GLY A 257 7.97 -17.60 29.09
N THR A 258 8.73 -17.98 28.05
CA THR A 258 9.81 -17.20 27.45
C THR A 258 9.32 -16.08 26.51
N GLY A 259 8.02 -16.04 26.20
CA GLY A 259 7.43 -15.18 25.16
C GLY A 259 7.52 -15.75 23.74
N THR A 260 8.06 -16.96 23.58
CA THR A 260 8.12 -17.63 22.27
C THR A 260 6.73 -18.12 21.85
N GLU A 261 6.35 -17.88 20.61
CA GLU A 261 5.10 -18.36 20.02
C GLU A 261 5.33 -19.59 19.14
N VAL A 262 4.42 -20.55 19.20
CA VAL A 262 4.34 -21.69 18.30
C VAL A 262 2.95 -21.72 17.69
N TRP A 263 2.88 -21.67 16.37
CA TRP A 263 1.62 -21.68 15.64
C TRP A 263 1.38 -23.06 15.05
N LEU A 264 0.26 -23.66 15.41
CA LEU A 264 -0.17 -24.98 14.96
C LEU A 264 -1.35 -24.80 14.01
N GLY A 265 -1.42 -25.58 12.94
CA GLY A 265 -2.54 -25.56 12.00
C GLY A 265 -3.23 -26.91 11.92
N GLY A 266 -4.56 -26.90 11.89
CA GLY A 266 -5.38 -28.12 11.77
C GLY A 266 -5.40 -29.01 13.02
N VAL A 267 -4.91 -28.52 14.17
CA VAL A 267 -4.77 -29.34 15.38
C VAL A 267 -6.11 -29.52 16.08
N GLU A 268 -6.50 -30.78 16.22
CA GLU A 268 -7.66 -31.24 16.96
C GLU A 268 -7.31 -31.56 18.41
N ARG A 269 -6.07 -32.01 18.68
CA ARG A 269 -5.63 -32.40 20.02
C ARG A 269 -4.16 -32.03 20.28
N LEU A 270 -3.91 -31.36 21.41
CA LEU A 270 -2.57 -31.11 21.95
C LEU A 270 -2.32 -32.00 23.16
N VAL A 271 -1.36 -32.91 23.05
CA VAL A 271 -0.95 -33.82 24.14
C VAL A 271 0.15 -33.18 24.97
N LEU A 272 -0.09 -33.07 26.27
CA LEU A 272 0.84 -32.56 27.28
C LEU A 272 1.28 -33.70 28.21
N ALA A 273 2.25 -33.43 29.08
CA ALA A 273 2.79 -34.44 30.00
C ALA A 273 1.81 -34.85 31.11
N ASP A 274 0.82 -34.01 31.40
CA ASP A 274 -0.16 -34.09 32.48
C ASP A 274 -1.61 -34.11 31.97
N GLY A 275 -1.81 -34.38 30.69
CA GLY A 275 -3.14 -34.40 30.08
C GLY A 275 -3.13 -34.05 28.61
N TYR A 276 -4.27 -33.63 28.11
CA TYR A 276 -4.40 -33.13 26.75
C TYR A 276 -5.44 -32.01 26.67
N VAL A 277 -5.26 -31.13 25.69
CA VAL A 277 -6.26 -30.15 25.27
C VAL A 277 -6.89 -30.65 23.98
N GLU A 278 -8.21 -30.68 23.92
CA GLU A 278 -8.95 -31.02 22.70
C GLU A 278 -9.68 -29.78 22.17
N PHE A 279 -9.46 -29.46 20.90
CA PHE A 279 -10.04 -28.30 20.22
C PHE A 279 -11.25 -28.66 19.36
N THR A 280 -11.52 -29.96 19.17
CA THR A 280 -12.66 -30.44 18.39
C THR A 280 -13.97 -30.25 19.15
N ALA A 281 -14.90 -29.49 18.57
CA ALA A 281 -16.17 -29.12 19.17
C ALA A 281 -17.08 -30.31 19.58
N ASP A 282 -16.96 -31.44 18.88
CA ASP A 282 -17.67 -32.69 19.20
C ASP A 282 -16.75 -33.81 19.67
N GLY A 283 -15.54 -33.46 20.08
CA GLY A 283 -14.55 -34.35 20.67
C GLY A 283 -15.02 -34.99 21.98
N VAL A 284 -14.26 -35.97 22.46
CA VAL A 284 -14.62 -36.72 23.67
C VAL A 284 -14.60 -35.83 24.92
N ALA A 285 -13.61 -34.93 25.04
CA ALA A 285 -13.54 -33.97 26.14
C ALA A 285 -14.64 -32.90 26.04
N ALA A 286 -14.98 -32.46 24.82
CA ALA A 286 -16.10 -31.55 24.60
C ALA A 286 -17.43 -32.15 25.05
N ARG A 287 -17.68 -33.42 24.68
CA ARG A 287 -18.88 -34.17 25.12
C ARG A 287 -18.91 -34.42 26.63
N ALA A 288 -17.75 -34.68 27.25
CA ALA A 288 -17.64 -34.80 28.69
C ALA A 288 -17.95 -33.48 29.41
N ALA A 289 -17.42 -32.35 28.89
CA ALA A 289 -17.70 -31.03 29.41
C ALA A 289 -19.19 -30.67 29.29
N ALA A 290 -19.78 -30.87 28.11
CA ALA A 290 -21.20 -30.64 27.87
C ALA A 290 -22.09 -31.47 28.81
N LEU A 291 -21.72 -32.73 29.08
CA LEU A 291 -22.44 -33.58 30.01
C LEU A 291 -22.33 -33.08 31.47
N GLN A 292 -21.16 -32.57 31.87
CA GLN A 292 -20.98 -31.96 33.19
C GLN A 292 -21.86 -30.72 33.34
N VAL A 293 -21.85 -29.82 32.36
CA VAL A 293 -22.70 -28.60 32.35
C VAL A 293 -24.17 -29.00 32.47
N ALA A 294 -24.62 -29.96 31.65
CA ALA A 294 -26.00 -30.42 31.66
C ALA A 294 -26.47 -30.98 33.01
N LEU A 295 -25.59 -31.68 33.74
CA LEU A 295 -25.95 -32.35 35.00
C LEU A 295 -25.70 -31.49 36.24
N HIS A 296 -24.64 -30.71 36.27
CA HIS A 296 -24.15 -30.00 37.46
C HIS A 296 -24.14 -28.48 37.33
N GLY A 297 -24.25 -27.95 36.11
CA GLY A 297 -24.02 -26.55 35.81
C GLY A 297 -22.54 -26.16 35.92
N GLY A 298 -22.16 -25.08 35.24
CA GLY A 298 -20.81 -24.52 35.28
C GLY A 298 -19.73 -25.37 34.61
N GLU A 299 -18.54 -24.79 34.48
CA GLU A 299 -17.40 -25.45 33.83
C GLU A 299 -16.88 -26.64 34.64
N ALA A 300 -16.54 -27.68 33.90
CA ALA A 300 -15.97 -28.90 34.44
C ALA A 300 -14.48 -28.68 34.78
N GLY A 301 -14.06 -29.15 35.96
CA GLY A 301 -12.65 -29.18 36.32
C GLY A 301 -11.89 -30.22 35.51
N GLY A 302 -10.64 -29.94 35.13
CA GLY A 302 -9.86 -30.75 34.19
C GLY A 302 -9.79 -32.24 34.55
N ALA A 303 -9.75 -32.56 35.85
CA ALA A 303 -9.71 -33.94 36.35
C ALA A 303 -11.03 -34.70 36.10
N ALA A 304 -12.16 -34.00 36.23
CA ALA A 304 -13.47 -34.59 35.97
C ALA A 304 -13.67 -34.86 34.48
N LEU A 305 -13.26 -33.93 33.59
CA LEU A 305 -13.28 -34.18 32.14
C LEU A 305 -12.42 -35.39 31.79
N ALA A 306 -11.20 -35.49 32.32
CA ALA A 306 -10.31 -36.59 32.01
C ALA A 306 -10.86 -37.95 32.45
N GLN A 307 -11.54 -38.00 33.59
CA GLN A 307 -12.21 -39.22 34.04
C GLN A 307 -13.30 -39.63 33.04
N HIS A 308 -14.25 -38.76 32.74
CA HIS A 308 -15.39 -39.08 31.88
C HIS A 308 -14.99 -39.31 30.42
N ALA A 309 -14.03 -38.55 29.93
CA ALA A 309 -13.47 -38.78 28.60
C ALA A 309 -12.71 -40.12 28.54
N GLY A 310 -11.95 -40.47 29.58
CA GLY A 310 -11.28 -41.77 29.66
C GLY A 310 -12.25 -42.95 29.74
N GLU A 311 -13.36 -42.80 30.48
CA GLU A 311 -14.45 -43.79 30.51
C GLU A 311 -15.06 -44.00 29.10
N ALA A 312 -15.32 -42.90 28.37
CA ALA A 312 -15.86 -42.95 27.02
C ALA A 312 -14.86 -43.54 26.01
N GLU A 313 -13.58 -43.18 26.07
CA GLU A 313 -12.51 -43.76 25.25
C GLU A 313 -12.31 -45.25 25.55
N ALA A 314 -12.57 -45.70 26.79
CA ALA A 314 -12.60 -47.12 27.17
C ALA A 314 -13.86 -47.87 26.68
N GLY A 315 -14.80 -47.18 26.01
CA GLY A 315 -16.00 -47.76 25.41
C GLY A 315 -17.22 -47.79 26.33
N ILE A 316 -17.18 -47.11 27.48
CA ILE A 316 -18.37 -46.94 28.33
C ILE A 316 -19.33 -45.96 27.64
N GLY A 317 -20.61 -46.32 27.57
CA GLY A 317 -21.61 -45.47 26.94
C GLY A 317 -21.89 -44.19 27.73
N TRP A 318 -22.09 -43.07 27.05
CA TRP A 318 -22.36 -41.77 27.68
C TRP A 318 -23.52 -41.75 28.68
N VAL A 319 -24.54 -42.59 28.45
CA VAL A 319 -25.71 -42.71 29.33
C VAL A 319 -25.35 -43.40 30.64
N GLU A 320 -24.42 -44.37 30.59
CA GLU A 320 -23.90 -45.05 31.76
C GLU A 320 -22.96 -44.13 32.55
N ILE A 321 -22.10 -43.37 31.86
CA ILE A 321 -21.28 -42.31 32.46
C ILE A 321 -22.18 -41.30 33.18
N ALA A 322 -23.20 -40.76 32.49
CA ALA A 322 -24.17 -39.81 33.06
C ALA A 322 -24.91 -40.36 34.28
N ALA A 323 -25.26 -41.65 34.27
CA ALA A 323 -25.94 -42.31 35.39
C ALA A 323 -25.01 -42.56 36.60
N GLY A 324 -23.70 -42.68 36.37
CA GLY A 324 -22.68 -42.85 37.40
C GLY A 324 -22.22 -41.54 38.07
N MET A 325 -22.51 -40.40 37.44
CA MET A 325 -22.20 -39.08 38.01
C MET A 325 -23.06 -38.77 39.24
N ALA A 326 -22.54 -37.92 40.13
CA ALA A 326 -23.28 -37.50 41.32
C ALA A 326 -24.60 -36.80 40.92
N PRO A 327 -25.67 -36.89 41.73
CA PRO A 327 -26.90 -36.16 41.45
C PRO A 327 -26.66 -34.65 41.53
N GLY A 328 -26.90 -33.94 40.44
CA GLY A 328 -26.81 -32.49 40.39
C GLY A 328 -28.09 -31.75 40.81
N PRO A 329 -28.14 -30.42 40.63
CA PRO A 329 -29.25 -29.57 41.09
C PRO A 329 -30.61 -29.96 40.52
N GLY A 330 -30.63 -30.50 39.30
CA GLY A 330 -31.84 -30.97 38.61
C GLY A 330 -32.45 -32.27 39.14
N ALA A 331 -31.76 -33.00 40.02
CA ALA A 331 -32.18 -34.33 40.46
C ALA A 331 -33.52 -34.34 41.22
N MET A 332 -33.83 -33.25 41.94
CA MET A 332 -35.06 -33.11 42.74
C MET A 332 -36.19 -32.36 42.03
N LEU A 333 -35.94 -31.83 40.84
CA LEU A 333 -36.92 -31.06 40.06
C LEU A 333 -38.02 -31.96 39.50
N GLY A 334 -39.19 -31.39 39.19
CA GLY A 334 -40.19 -32.04 38.35
C GLY A 334 -39.71 -32.19 36.90
N ASP A 335 -40.30 -33.11 36.13
CA ASP A 335 -39.83 -33.39 34.76
C ASP A 335 -39.86 -32.16 33.84
N ALA A 336 -40.89 -31.32 33.95
CA ALA A 336 -40.99 -30.09 33.16
C ALA A 336 -39.89 -29.09 33.52
N ASP A 337 -39.61 -28.92 34.81
CA ASP A 337 -38.57 -28.00 35.30
C ASP A 337 -37.17 -28.52 34.96
N TYR A 338 -36.96 -29.84 34.99
CA TYR A 338 -35.73 -30.48 34.55
C TYR A 338 -35.45 -30.26 33.06
N VAL A 339 -36.47 -30.39 32.21
CA VAL A 339 -36.35 -30.07 30.77
C VAL A 339 -36.01 -28.60 30.56
N ALA A 340 -36.67 -27.69 31.29
CA ALA A 340 -36.39 -26.27 31.19
C ALA A 340 -34.96 -25.92 31.63
N LEU A 341 -34.46 -26.56 32.69
CA LEU A 341 -33.07 -26.41 33.14
C LEU A 341 -32.08 -26.85 32.05
N LEU A 342 -32.26 -28.05 31.47
CA LEU A 342 -31.37 -28.54 30.43
C LEU A 342 -31.31 -27.62 29.20
N PHE A 343 -32.46 -27.09 28.77
CA PHE A 343 -32.51 -26.15 27.65
C PHE A 343 -31.85 -24.82 27.98
N GLN A 344 -32.01 -24.33 29.21
CA GLN A 344 -31.36 -23.09 29.63
C GLN A 344 -29.83 -23.25 29.71
N GLU A 345 -29.34 -24.33 30.30
CA GLU A 345 -27.89 -24.55 30.48
C GLU A 345 -27.19 -24.90 29.15
N MET A 346 -27.83 -25.69 28.28
CA MET A 346 -27.18 -26.19 27.06
C MET A 346 -27.48 -25.38 25.81
N LEU A 347 -28.62 -24.68 25.76
CA LEU A 347 -29.08 -24.00 24.56
C LEU A 347 -29.32 -22.49 24.75
N ASP A 348 -29.01 -21.97 25.95
CA ASP A 348 -29.23 -20.57 26.38
C ASP A 348 -30.65 -20.05 26.04
N ARG A 349 -31.65 -20.92 26.17
CA ARG A 349 -33.05 -20.57 25.88
C ARG A 349 -34.03 -21.42 26.65
N ALA A 350 -35.24 -20.91 26.81
CA ALA A 350 -36.37 -21.74 27.22
C ALA A 350 -36.79 -22.73 26.11
N PRO A 351 -37.28 -23.93 26.46
CA PRO A 351 -37.90 -24.83 25.49
C PRO A 351 -39.20 -24.24 24.95
N THR A 352 -39.50 -24.50 23.69
CA THR A 352 -40.84 -24.22 23.14
C THR A 352 -41.88 -25.15 23.76
N ALA A 353 -43.17 -24.80 23.67
CA ALA A 353 -44.25 -25.63 24.21
C ALA A 353 -44.26 -27.06 23.63
N ALA A 354 -43.86 -27.23 22.37
CA ALA A 354 -43.77 -28.53 21.71
C ALA A 354 -42.58 -29.35 22.21
N GLU A 355 -41.40 -28.74 22.35
CA GLU A 355 -40.21 -29.40 22.89
C GLU A 355 -40.43 -29.83 24.35
N LEU A 356 -41.01 -28.95 25.17
CA LEU A 356 -41.33 -29.26 26.57
C LEU A 356 -42.29 -30.45 26.67
N ALA A 357 -43.37 -30.44 25.88
CA ALA A 357 -44.34 -31.54 25.86
C ALA A 357 -43.71 -32.86 25.39
N LEU A 358 -42.83 -32.80 24.37
CA LEU A 358 -42.12 -33.97 23.85
C LEU A 358 -41.20 -34.59 24.91
N HIS A 359 -40.30 -33.81 25.49
CA HIS A 359 -39.29 -34.33 26.42
C HIS A 359 -39.91 -34.74 27.76
N ALA A 360 -40.88 -33.98 28.30
CA ALA A 360 -41.61 -34.39 29.49
C ALA A 360 -42.43 -35.67 29.24
N GLY A 361 -43.04 -35.81 28.06
CA GLY A 361 -43.74 -37.04 27.66
C GLY A 361 -42.81 -38.26 27.56
N ARG A 362 -41.57 -38.08 27.07
CA ARG A 362 -40.55 -39.13 27.02
C ARG A 362 -40.15 -39.59 28.43
N LEU A 363 -39.94 -38.66 29.36
CA LEU A 363 -39.66 -38.98 30.77
C LEU A 363 -40.82 -39.73 31.43
N ALA A 364 -42.05 -39.25 31.26
CA ALA A 364 -43.26 -39.92 31.76
C ALA A 364 -43.45 -41.34 31.18
N SER A 365 -42.90 -41.59 29.98
CA SER A 365 -42.92 -42.89 29.31
C SER A 365 -41.75 -43.81 29.70
N GLY A 366 -40.92 -43.39 30.66
CA GLY A 366 -39.84 -44.21 31.23
C GLY A 366 -38.43 -43.95 30.68
N LEU A 367 -38.22 -42.91 29.87
CA LEU A 367 -36.87 -42.47 29.51
C LEU A 367 -36.14 -42.00 30.79
N SER A 368 -34.89 -42.43 30.98
CA SER A 368 -34.10 -41.96 32.12
C SER A 368 -33.70 -40.49 31.94
N ARG A 369 -33.58 -39.75 33.05
CA ARG A 369 -33.06 -38.37 33.03
C ARG A 369 -31.62 -38.29 32.52
N ALA A 370 -30.82 -39.33 32.78
CA ALA A 370 -29.46 -39.46 32.24
C ALA A 370 -29.47 -39.55 30.70
N GLN A 371 -30.37 -40.35 30.12
CA GLN A 371 -30.53 -40.42 28.67
C GLN A 371 -30.96 -39.07 28.10
N LEU A 372 -31.91 -38.38 28.74
CA LEU A 372 -32.34 -37.06 28.28
C LEU A 372 -31.22 -36.01 28.35
N ALA A 373 -30.42 -36.02 29.43
CA ALA A 373 -29.27 -35.12 29.55
C ALA A 373 -28.27 -35.36 28.41
N VAL A 374 -27.96 -36.63 28.12
CA VAL A 374 -27.07 -37.00 26.99
C VAL A 374 -27.65 -36.54 25.65
N ASP A 375 -28.95 -36.77 25.39
CA ASP A 375 -29.60 -36.37 24.14
C ASP A 375 -29.51 -34.86 23.90
N VAL A 376 -29.70 -34.05 24.94
CA VAL A 376 -29.67 -32.58 24.84
C VAL A 376 -28.22 -32.08 24.78
N ALA A 377 -27.36 -32.53 25.70
CA ALA A 377 -25.98 -32.08 25.80
C ALA A 377 -25.13 -32.42 24.58
N MET A 378 -25.41 -33.54 23.92
CA MET A 378 -24.69 -33.99 22.72
C MET A 378 -25.41 -33.64 21.42
N SER A 379 -26.44 -32.78 21.50
CA SER A 379 -27.05 -32.22 20.29
C SER A 379 -26.06 -31.30 19.56
N PRO A 380 -26.12 -31.22 18.22
CA PRO A 380 -25.23 -30.34 17.46
C PRO A 380 -25.27 -28.87 17.92
N ASP A 381 -26.47 -28.38 18.26
CA ASP A 381 -26.65 -26.99 18.71
C ASP A 381 -26.00 -26.75 20.08
N ALA A 382 -26.14 -27.70 21.02
CA ALA A 382 -25.54 -27.59 22.34
C ALA A 382 -23.99 -27.64 22.28
N LEU A 383 -23.44 -28.56 21.47
CA LEU A 383 -21.99 -28.65 21.29
C LEU A 383 -21.42 -27.41 20.58
N ALA A 384 -22.14 -26.84 19.61
CA ALA A 384 -21.73 -25.61 18.93
C ALA A 384 -21.71 -24.41 19.88
N LEU A 385 -22.72 -24.27 20.75
CA LEU A 385 -22.75 -23.22 21.77
C LEU A 385 -21.61 -23.39 22.77
N GLN A 386 -21.40 -24.60 23.28
CA GLN A 386 -20.31 -24.86 24.22
C GLN A 386 -18.92 -24.66 23.62
N ALA A 387 -18.72 -24.94 22.33
CA ALA A 387 -17.47 -24.68 21.64
C ALA A 387 -17.21 -23.17 21.45
N ALA A 388 -18.26 -22.37 21.24
CA ALA A 388 -18.15 -20.92 21.16
C ALA A 388 -17.76 -20.26 22.50
N GLU A 389 -18.15 -20.87 23.62
CA GLU A 389 -17.74 -20.42 24.97
C GLU A 389 -16.31 -20.89 25.33
N ASN A 390 -15.82 -21.96 24.71
CA ASN A 390 -14.54 -22.61 25.03
C ASN A 390 -13.53 -22.56 23.85
N GLU A 391 -13.28 -21.37 23.30
CA GLU A 391 -12.33 -21.18 22.19
C GLU A 391 -10.89 -21.63 22.54
N ALA A 392 -10.53 -21.71 23.83
CA ALA A 392 -9.22 -22.18 24.27
C ALA A 392 -9.05 -23.71 24.27
N GLY A 393 -10.11 -24.47 23.94
CA GLY A 393 -10.14 -25.93 23.96
C GLY A 393 -10.43 -26.54 25.35
N TYR A 394 -10.80 -27.81 25.36
CA TYR A 394 -11.19 -28.56 26.55
C TYR A 394 -9.99 -29.23 27.20
N TRP A 395 -9.66 -28.82 28.43
CA TRP A 395 -8.53 -29.39 29.18
C TRP A 395 -8.93 -30.65 29.95
N ALA A 396 -8.33 -31.79 29.58
CA ALA A 396 -8.47 -33.05 30.29
C ALA A 396 -7.18 -33.36 31.06
N PHE A 397 -7.21 -33.11 32.38
CA PHE A 397 -6.07 -33.30 33.28
C PHE A 397 -5.95 -34.74 33.79
N GLN A 398 -4.77 -35.34 33.64
CA GLN A 398 -4.40 -36.60 34.29
C GLN A 398 -3.31 -36.33 35.34
N PRO A 399 -3.60 -36.51 36.65
CA PRO A 399 -2.59 -36.26 37.68
C PRO A 399 -1.39 -37.19 37.48
N PRO A 400 -0.16 -36.66 37.42
CA PRO A 400 1.03 -37.51 37.45
C PRO A 400 1.07 -38.17 38.84
N GLY A 401 1.23 -39.49 38.89
CA GLY A 401 1.19 -40.26 40.15
C GLY A 401 1.99 -39.62 41.29
N SER A 402 1.36 -39.52 42.47
CA SER A 402 1.77 -39.10 43.85
C SER A 402 3.04 -38.26 44.14
N GLY A 403 3.76 -37.71 43.16
CA GLY A 403 4.99 -36.95 43.33
C GLY A 403 5.06 -35.65 42.53
N ALA A 404 4.01 -35.28 41.80
CA ALA A 404 3.96 -34.04 41.04
C ALA A 404 3.00 -33.04 41.70
N ALA A 405 3.53 -31.89 42.11
CA ALA A 405 2.75 -30.78 42.65
C ALA A 405 2.59 -29.67 41.59
N TRP A 406 1.75 -29.87 40.57
CA TRP A 406 1.49 -28.81 39.58
C TRP A 406 0.05 -28.82 39.06
N ARG A 407 -0.57 -27.62 39.06
CA ARG A 407 -1.93 -27.21 38.68
C ARG A 407 -3.10 -28.03 39.25
N SER A 408 -3.69 -27.53 40.33
CA SER A 408 -4.98 -27.97 40.87
C SER A 408 -6.11 -27.00 40.46
N ASP A 409 -6.57 -27.07 39.20
CA ASP A 409 -7.81 -26.49 38.59
C ASP A 409 -8.16 -24.98 38.79
N PRO A 410 -9.13 -24.36 38.07
CA PRO A 410 -10.19 -24.88 37.19
C PRO A 410 -10.06 -24.50 35.69
N GLY A 411 -10.38 -25.44 34.79
CA GLY A 411 -11.30 -25.16 33.69
C GLY A 411 -10.77 -24.72 32.31
N GLY A 412 -9.51 -24.30 32.13
CA GLY A 412 -9.05 -24.02 30.76
C GLY A 412 -7.67 -23.39 30.63
N LEU A 413 -7.20 -23.25 29.38
CA LEU A 413 -6.08 -22.38 29.00
C LEU A 413 -6.54 -20.90 29.00
N GLY A 414 -7.14 -20.44 30.10
CA GLY A 414 -7.79 -19.12 30.20
C GLY A 414 -7.05 -18.14 31.12
N THR A 415 -6.74 -16.96 30.56
CA THR A 415 -6.17 -15.70 31.09
C THR A 415 -5.25 -15.78 32.31
N GLY A 416 -3.98 -15.43 32.12
CA GLY A 416 -2.96 -15.39 33.16
C GLY A 416 -3.38 -14.59 34.40
N GLY A 417 -3.92 -15.30 35.40
CA GLY A 417 -4.13 -14.82 36.75
C GLY A 417 -3.13 -15.53 37.66
N GLY A 418 -2.07 -14.82 38.03
CA GLY A 418 -0.91 -15.37 38.72
C GLY A 418 -1.23 -16.02 40.07
N ALA A 419 -0.55 -17.13 40.33
CA ALA A 419 -0.09 -17.49 41.67
C ALA A 419 1.25 -18.21 41.53
N GLY A 420 2.32 -17.52 41.95
CA GLY A 420 3.68 -18.03 41.86
C GLY A 420 3.87 -19.26 42.75
N GLY A 421 4.21 -20.39 42.13
CA GLY A 421 4.89 -21.51 42.77
C GLY A 421 6.29 -21.60 42.17
N GLN A 422 7.32 -21.33 42.98
CA GLN A 422 8.71 -21.43 42.52
C GLN A 422 9.06 -22.86 42.11
N ALA A 423 9.61 -23.03 40.91
CA ALA A 423 10.28 -24.25 40.51
C ALA A 423 11.51 -24.43 41.39
N THR A 424 11.62 -25.58 42.07
CA THR A 424 12.87 -25.97 42.72
C THR A 424 13.74 -26.68 41.70
N ASP A 425 14.91 -26.08 41.43
CA ASP A 425 15.98 -26.69 40.66
C ASP A 425 16.44 -27.99 41.34
N GLY A 426 16.00 -29.11 40.79
CA GLY A 426 16.43 -30.44 41.20
C GLY A 426 16.86 -31.23 39.97
N VAL A 427 18.14 -31.17 39.64
CA VAL A 427 18.80 -32.08 38.68
C VAL A 427 18.63 -33.52 39.16
N TRP A 428 18.06 -34.40 38.35
CA TRP A 428 18.18 -35.84 38.54
C TRP A 428 18.49 -36.55 37.22
N VAL A 429 19.46 -37.46 37.33
CA VAL A 429 20.21 -38.15 36.28
C VAL A 429 19.54 -39.49 35.94
N MET A 430 19.53 -39.78 34.62
CA MET A 430 19.16 -41.00 33.88
C MET A 430 17.69 -41.42 33.81
#